data_AF-A0A1V6EDR4-F1
#
_entry.id   AF-A0A1V6EDR4-F1
#
_cell.length_a   1.000
_cell.length_b   1.000
_cell.length_c   1.000
_cell.angle_alpha   90.00
_cell.angle_beta   90.00
_cell.angle_gamma   90.00
#
_symmetry.space_group_name_H-M   'P 1'
#
loop_
_entity.id
_entity.type
_entity.pdbx_description
1 polymer ?
#
loop_
_entity_poly.entity_id
_entity_poly.type
_entity_poly.pdbx_seq_one_letter_code
_entity_poly.pdbx_strand_id
1 'polypeptide(L)'
;MDQALSAYLGSLAQNPVLLRTLFVEILGLGATGLAARRRVHDQMADFMLDVINAGREPARLERPMALAVVGGIHELVLQAIEQDRAQALPDLSAAAGRLLLAVVQGRAA
;
A
#
# COMPACT_ATOMS: atom_id res chain seq x y z
N MET A 1 -14.03 2.97 -3.80
CA MET A 1 -12.57 2.78 -3.62
C MET A 1 -12.12 3.34 -2.29
N ASP A 2 -12.41 4.60 -2.00
CA ASP A 2 -12.04 5.27 -0.75
C ASP A 2 -12.56 4.57 0.51
N GLN A 3 -13.77 4.00 0.47
CA GLN A 3 -14.32 3.23 1.60
C GLN A 3 -13.54 1.94 1.89
N ALA A 4 -13.03 1.25 0.87
CA ALA A 4 -12.24 0.03 1.05
C ALA A 4 -10.85 0.35 1.60
N LEU A 5 -10.21 1.40 1.09
CA LEU A 5 -8.94 1.91 1.63
C LEU A 5 -9.10 2.39 3.07
N SER A 6 -10.20 3.08 3.38
CA SER A 6 -10.52 3.54 4.73
C SER A 6 -10.75 2.39 5.70
N ALA A 7 -11.47 1.35 5.29
CA ALA A 7 -11.65 0.15 6.12
C ALA A 7 -10.32 -0.57 6.37
N TYR A 8 -9.48 -0.72 5.34
CA TYR A 8 -8.15 -1.32 5.48
C TYR A 8 -7.24 -0.50 6.41
N LEU A 9 -7.14 0.81 6.20
CA LEU A 9 -6.33 1.72 7.02
C LEU A 9 -6.87 1.83 8.45
N GLY A 10 -8.19 1.77 8.63
CA GLY A 10 -8.84 1.69 9.93
C GLY A 10 -8.57 0.36 10.64
N SER A 11 -8.48 -0.76 9.91
CA SER A 11 -8.05 -2.04 10.48
C SER A 11 -6.61 -2.00 10.97
N LEU A 12 -5.74 -1.31 10.24
CA LEU A 12 -4.37 -1.09 10.66
C LEU A 12 -4.33 -0.25 11.94
N ALA A 13 -4.98 0.91 11.96
CA ALA A 13 -4.98 1.84 13.09
C ALA A 13 -5.42 1.23 14.44
N GLN A 14 -6.16 0.11 14.43
CA GLN A 14 -6.59 -0.60 15.63
C GLN A 14 -5.45 -1.25 16.44
N ASN A 15 -4.27 -1.48 15.86
CA ASN A 15 -3.14 -2.05 16.59
C ASN A 15 -1.81 -1.31 16.27
N PRO A 16 -1.55 -0.15 16.89
CA PRO A 16 -0.37 0.66 16.62
C PRO A 16 0.96 -0.06 16.91
N VAL A 17 1.00 -0.94 17.91
CA VAL A 17 2.19 -1.73 18.25
C VAL A 17 2.51 -2.68 17.11
N LEU A 18 1.51 -3.43 16.63
CA LEU A 18 1.70 -4.31 15.48
C LEU A 18 2.15 -3.54 14.23
N LEU A 19 1.61 -2.34 13.98
CA LEU A 19 2.08 -1.53 12.86
C LEU A 19 3.55 -1.16 12.97
N ARG A 20 3.99 -0.68 14.14
CA ARG A 20 5.41 -0.35 14.34
C ARG A 20 6.29 -1.57 14.09
N THR A 21 5.88 -2.76 14.57
CA THR A 21 6.60 -4.00 14.28
C THR A 21 6.66 -4.30 12.78
N LEU A 22 5.52 -4.23 12.08
CA LEU A 22 5.42 -4.60 10.67
C LEU A 22 6.03 -3.59 9.70
N PHE A 23 6.17 -2.32 10.08
CA PHE A 23 6.66 -1.25 9.19
C PHE A 23 8.07 -0.78 9.55
N VAL A 24 8.42 -0.75 10.83
CA VAL A 24 9.70 -0.22 11.31
C VAL A 24 10.64 -1.34 11.71
N GLU A 25 10.23 -2.18 12.67
CA GLU A 25 11.11 -3.19 13.27
C GLU A 25 11.45 -4.31 12.28
N ILE A 26 10.57 -4.59 11.31
CA ILE A 26 10.79 -5.55 10.23
C ILE A 26 12.10 -5.27 9.47
N LEU A 27 12.52 -4.01 9.36
CA LEU A 27 13.74 -3.63 8.66
C LEU A 27 14.99 -3.96 9.48
N GLY A 28 14.88 -4.00 10.81
CA GLY A 28 15.95 -4.40 11.73
C GLY A 28 16.26 -5.91 11.71
N LEU A 29 15.38 -6.73 11.14
CA LEU A 29 15.56 -8.19 11.04
C LEU A 29 16.52 -8.63 9.91
N GLY A 30 17.12 -7.69 9.17
CA GLY A 30 18.03 -7.99 8.08
C GLY A 30 17.36 -8.71 6.90
N ALA A 31 18.06 -9.70 6.31
CA ALA A 31 17.62 -10.37 5.08
C ALA A 31 16.23 -11.02 5.21
N THR A 32 15.92 -11.63 6.35
CA THR A 32 14.61 -12.27 6.60
C THR A 32 13.48 -11.24 6.63
N GLY A 33 13.72 -10.08 7.26
CA GLY A 33 12.79 -8.97 7.29
C GLY A 33 12.52 -8.38 5.91
N LEU A 34 13.58 -8.14 5.14
CA LEU A 34 13.48 -7.68 3.75
C LEU A 34 12.68 -8.65 2.87
N ALA A 35 12.91 -9.96 3.01
CA ALA A 35 12.18 -10.99 2.27
C ALA A 35 10.69 -11.04 2.66
N ALA A 36 10.37 -10.91 3.95
CA ALA A 36 8.99 -10.85 4.42
C ALA A 36 8.25 -9.61 3.89
N ARG A 37 8.88 -8.42 3.98
CA ARG A 37 8.35 -7.19 3.40
C ARG A 37 8.11 -7.34 1.90
N ARG A 38 9.06 -7.94 1.18
CA ARG A 38 8.95 -8.12 -0.27
C ARG A 38 7.78 -9.00 -0.66
N ARG A 39 7.61 -10.14 0.02
CA ARG A 39 6.48 -11.06 -0.19
C ARG A 39 5.12 -10.35 -0.07
N VAL A 40 4.93 -9.55 0.99
CA VAL A 40 3.68 -8.81 1.21
C VAL A 40 3.45 -7.76 0.13
N HIS A 41 4.50 -7.03 -0.26
CA HIS A 41 4.39 -6.04 -1.33
C HIS A 41 4.05 -6.66 -2.68
N ASP A 42 4.66 -7.81 -3.01
CA ASP A 42 4.36 -8.55 -4.23
C ASP A 42 2.90 -9.06 -4.21
N GLN A 43 2.44 -9.66 -3.11
CA GLN A 43 1.05 -10.11 -2.96
C GLN A 43 0.04 -8.97 -3.16
N MET A 44 0.32 -7.79 -2.59
CA MET A 44 -0.56 -6.63 -2.74
C MET A 44 -0.56 -6.09 -4.18
N ALA A 45 0.59 -6.11 -4.85
CA ALA A 45 0.69 -5.70 -6.25
C ALA A 45 -0.02 -6.68 -7.18
N ASP A 46 0.13 -7.99 -6.95
CA ASP A 46 -0.57 -9.02 -7.71
C ASP A 46 -2.09 -8.89 -7.54
N PHE A 47 -2.57 -8.68 -6.31
CA PHE A 47 -3.98 -8.38 -6.05
C PHE A 47 -4.48 -7.13 -6.81
N MET A 48 -3.68 -6.06 -6.86
CA MET A 48 -4.04 -4.87 -7.64
C MET A 48 -4.16 -5.17 -9.14
N LEU A 49 -3.22 -5.94 -9.69
CA LEU A 49 -3.23 -6.34 -11.10
C LEU A 49 -4.48 -7.16 -11.42
N ASP A 50 -4.79 -8.17 -10.60
CA ASP A 50 -5.95 -9.04 -10.78
C ASP A 50 -7.26 -8.24 -10.79
N VAL A 51 -7.42 -7.31 -9.84
CA VAL A 51 -8.65 -6.52 -9.71
C VAL A 51 -8.77 -5.46 -10.81
N ILE A 52 -7.68 -4.77 -11.15
CA ILE A 52 -7.73 -3.60 -12.05
C ILE A 52 -7.75 -4.01 -13.52
N ASN A 53 -7.02 -5.06 -13.88
CA ASN A 53 -6.94 -5.56 -15.25
C ASN A 53 -8.04 -6.58 -15.57
N ALA A 54 -8.83 -7.04 -14.58
CA ALA A 54 -9.91 -8.01 -14.78
C ALA A 54 -10.75 -7.73 -16.04
N GLY A 55 -10.64 -8.60 -17.05
CA GLY A 55 -11.42 -8.54 -18.28
C GLY A 55 -11.13 -7.33 -19.19
N ARG A 56 -9.96 -6.68 -19.05
CA ARG A 56 -9.58 -5.50 -19.84
C ARG A 56 -8.40 -5.80 -20.75
N GLU A 57 -8.55 -5.43 -22.02
CA GLU A 57 -7.48 -5.42 -23.01
C GLU A 57 -7.50 -4.06 -23.76
N PRO A 58 -6.38 -3.31 -23.81
CA PRO A 58 -5.10 -3.59 -23.15
C PRO A 58 -5.18 -3.45 -21.61
N ALA A 59 -4.22 -4.06 -20.92
CA ALA A 59 -4.06 -3.92 -19.46
C ALA A 59 -3.98 -2.44 -19.05
N ARG A 60 -4.61 -2.10 -17.93
CA ARG A 60 -4.69 -0.72 -17.42
C ARG A 60 -3.61 -0.41 -16.39
N LEU A 61 -3.04 -1.44 -15.78
CA LEU A 61 -1.98 -1.34 -14.79
C LEU A 61 -0.89 -2.37 -15.07
N GLU A 62 0.35 -1.91 -15.13
CA GLU A 62 1.52 -2.77 -15.24
C GLU A 62 2.12 -3.08 -13.87
N ARG A 63 2.80 -4.22 -13.76
CA ARG A 63 3.39 -4.68 -12.48
C ARG A 63 4.33 -3.67 -11.82
N PRO A 64 5.25 -2.99 -12.53
CA PRO A 64 6.11 -1.98 -11.91
C PRO A 64 5.30 -0.84 -11.29
N MET A 65 4.21 -0.43 -11.93
CA MET A 65 3.33 0.62 -11.45
C MET A 65 2.50 0.16 -10.24
N ALA A 66 2.00 -1.08 -10.24
CA ALA A 66 1.34 -1.67 -9.08
C ALA A 66 2.26 -1.68 -7.86
N LEU A 67 3.51 -2.13 -8.02
CA LEU A 67 4.53 -2.11 -6.97
C LEU A 67 4.82 -0.69 -6.47
N ALA A 68 4.91 0.29 -7.37
CA ALA A 68 5.12 1.69 -6.99
C ALA A 68 3.96 2.25 -6.16
N VAL A 69 2.71 1.92 -6.50
CA VAL A 69 1.55 2.33 -5.70
C VAL A 69 1.58 1.71 -4.31
N VAL A 70 1.83 0.39 -4.22
CA VAL A 70 1.95 -0.31 -2.93
C VAL A 70 3.06 0.31 -2.07
N GLY A 71 4.23 0.57 -2.66
CA GLY A 71 5.35 1.22 -1.99
C GLY A 71 5.00 2.63 -1.52
N GLY A 72 4.34 3.44 -2.34
CA GLY A 72 3.93 4.80 -1.99
C GLY A 72 2.91 4.84 -0.85
N ILE A 73 1.91 3.96 -0.86
CA ILE A 73 0.94 3.84 0.25
C ILE A 73 1.65 3.36 1.53
N HIS A 74 2.55 2.38 1.41
CA HIS A 74 3.34 1.90 2.54
C HIS A 74 4.18 3.03 3.17
N GLU A 75 4.77 3.89 2.35
CA GLU A 75 5.54 5.06 2.81
C GLU A 75 4.66 6.08 3.54
N LEU A 76 3.46 6.39 3.04
CA LEU A 76 2.52 7.28 3.73
C LEU A 76 2.14 6.76 5.12
N VAL A 77 1.95 5.44 5.25
CA VAL A 77 1.68 4.79 6.53
C VAL A 77 2.91 4.85 7.44
N LEU A 78 4.10 4.54 6.93
CA LEU A 78 5.36 4.60 7.68
C LEU A 78 5.58 6.01 8.25
N GLN A 79 5.44 7.04 7.41
CA GLN A 79 5.55 8.44 7.84
C GLN A 79 4.58 8.79 8.97
N ALA A 80 3.34 8.30 8.91
CA ALA A 80 2.36 8.54 9.97
C ALA A 80 2.74 7.84 11.28
N ILE A 81 3.32 6.63 11.22
CA ILE A 81 3.85 5.92 12.40
C ILE A 81 5.02 6.70 13.02
N GLU A 82 5.97 7.15 12.20
CA GLU A 82 7.15 7.90 12.67
C GLU A 82 6.78 9.23 13.34
N GLN A 83 5.61 9.78 13.03
CA GLN A 83 5.09 11.02 13.61
C GLN A 83 4.11 10.80 14.77
N ASP A 84 3.97 9.56 15.26
CA ASP A 84 3.00 9.16 16.29
C ASP A 84 1.53 9.50 15.93
N ARG A 85 1.20 9.36 14.63
CA ARG A 85 -0.13 9.62 14.04
C ARG A 85 -0.80 8.37 13.45
N ALA A 86 -0.44 7.17 13.90
CA ALA A 86 -1.01 5.90 13.42
C ALA A 86 -2.55 5.79 13.60
N GLN A 87 -3.12 6.53 14.54
CA GLN A 87 -4.57 6.66 14.75
C GLN A 87 -5.27 7.44 13.61
N ALA A 88 -4.53 8.28 12.88
CA ALA A 88 -5.05 9.10 11.78
C ALA A 88 -4.85 8.43 10.40
N LEU A 89 -4.46 7.15 10.35
CA LEU A 89 -4.31 6.43 9.08
C LEU A 89 -5.56 6.45 8.19
N PRO A 90 -6.81 6.38 8.70
CA PRO A 90 -8.00 6.52 7.86
C PRO A 90 -8.01 7.80 7.00
N ASP A 91 -7.37 8.88 7.46
CA ASP A 91 -7.31 10.15 6.73
C ASP A 91 -6.43 10.07 5.46
N LEU A 92 -5.54 9.06 5.40
CA LEU A 92 -4.69 8.82 4.23
C LEU A 92 -5.46 8.19 3.06
N SER A 93 -6.68 7.68 3.29
CA SER A 93 -7.47 6.97 2.27
C SER A 93 -7.68 7.79 1.00
N ALA A 94 -7.96 9.09 1.15
CA ALA A 94 -8.13 9.99 0.02
C ALA A 94 -6.83 10.17 -0.78
N ALA A 95 -5.68 10.28 -0.10
CA ALA A 95 -4.38 10.41 -0.75
C ALA A 95 -3.99 9.10 -1.47
N ALA A 96 -4.16 7.96 -0.81
CA ALA A 96 -3.92 6.64 -1.38
C ALA A 96 -4.83 6.36 -2.60
N GLY A 97 -6.10 6.75 -2.52
CA GLY A 97 -7.04 6.65 -3.63
C GLY A 97 -6.64 7.52 -4.82
N ARG A 98 -6.27 8.79 -4.57
CA ARG A 98 -5.75 9.67 -5.64
C ARG A 98 -4.50 9.11 -6.30
N LEU A 99 -3.55 8.55 -5.53
CA LEU A 99 -2.34 7.93 -6.09
C LEU A 99 -2.70 6.77 -7.03
N LEU A 100 -3.56 5.86 -6.57
CA LEU A 100 -3.99 4.71 -7.37
C LEU A 100 -4.71 5.18 -8.65
N LEU A 101 -5.64 6.13 -8.54
CA LEU A 101 -6.36 6.65 -9.71
C LEU A 101 -5.42 7.35 -10.69
N ALA A 102 -4.46 8.15 -10.21
CA ALA A 102 -3.50 8.83 -11.06
C ALA A 102 -2.67 7.84 -11.88
N VAL A 103 -2.23 6.74 -11.28
CA VAL A 103 -1.47 5.69 -11.98
C VAL A 103 -2.35 4.93 -12.98
N VAL A 104 -3.60 4.62 -12.61
CA VAL A 104 -4.54 3.85 -13.44
C VAL A 104 -5.16 4.68 -14.57
N GLN A 105 -5.17 6.01 -14.45
CA GLN A 105 -5.68 6.94 -15.46
C GLN A 105 -4.56 7.58 -16.30
N GLY A 106 -3.35 7.69 -15.74
CA GLY A 106 -2.16 8.05 -16.48
C GLY A 106 -1.92 7.01 -17.55
N ARG A 107 -1.91 7.41 -18.82
CA ARG A 107 -1.43 6.53 -19.88
C ARG A 107 -0.01 6.10 -19.51
N ALA A 108 0.22 4.81 -19.37
CA ALA A 108 1.57 4.27 -19.52
C ALA A 108 2.06 4.79 -20.88
N ALA A 109 3.02 5.70 -20.84
CA ALA A 109 3.61 6.33 -22.02
C ALA A 109 4.50 5.33 -22.74
#